data_AF-A0A939ZV61-F1
#
_entry.id   AF-A0A939ZV61-F1
#
_cell.length_a   1.000
_cell.length_b   1.000
_cell.length_c   1.000
_cell.angle_alpha   90.00
_cell.angle_beta   90.00
_cell.angle_gamma   90.00
#
_symmetry.space_group_name_H-M   'P 1'
#
loop_
_entity.id
_entity.type
_entity.pdbx_description
1 polymer ?
#
loop_
_entity_poly.entity_id
_entity_poly.type
_entity_poly.pdbx_seq_one_letter_code
_entity_poly.pdbx_strand_id
1 'polypeptide(L)'
;MKKFFIALFALSAMAAFANAREITVSIGAGEGWKGPQLAVWLEDEQGRYVKTLYVTQKASGLSWVFGPKEGRPESLPVWYNASKRDSKKSAASNDSANKKEIDAVTSATPKGGLVFKQKIDDGPCVIKVEVNASFDYNSVWTKKNSGVNGQPSLVYQASLPAGLKGELALELVGSGSIDGSDGMIHKNVDGIDSAKTIVRRIDVKF
;
A
#
# COMPACT_ATOMS: atom_id res chain seq x y z
N MET A 1 -0.49 -45.25 45.59
CA MET A 1 0.43 -44.92 44.49
C MET A 1 -0.33 -44.14 43.42
N LYS A 2 0.32 -43.12 42.84
CA LYS A 2 -0.26 -41.89 42.27
C LYS A 2 -1.15 -42.12 41.04
N LYS A 3 -2.33 -41.47 41.04
CA LYS A 3 -3.19 -41.28 39.86
C LYS A 3 -2.53 -40.24 38.95
N PHE A 4 -2.23 -40.60 37.70
CA PHE A 4 -1.89 -39.65 36.64
C PHE A 4 -3.08 -39.54 35.70
N PHE A 5 -3.88 -38.49 35.87
CA PHE A 5 -4.80 -38.02 34.83
C PHE A 5 -4.01 -37.06 33.94
N ILE A 6 -3.66 -37.49 32.73
CA ILE A 6 -3.16 -36.60 31.69
C ILE A 6 -4.40 -35.99 31.04
N ALA A 7 -4.70 -34.74 31.39
CA ALA A 7 -5.69 -33.94 30.67
C ALA A 7 -5.08 -33.57 29.31
N LEU A 8 -5.54 -34.26 28.26
CA LEU A 8 -5.23 -33.91 26.89
C LEU A 8 -6.05 -32.67 26.52
N PHE A 9 -5.47 -31.48 26.69
CA PHE A 9 -5.99 -30.27 26.07
C PHE A 9 -5.76 -30.37 24.57
N ALA A 10 -6.75 -30.91 23.85
CA ALA A 10 -6.84 -30.71 22.42
C ALA A 10 -7.13 -29.21 22.19
N LEU A 11 -6.07 -28.42 22.02
CA LEU A 11 -6.19 -27.07 21.50
C LEU A 11 -6.61 -27.19 20.04
N SER A 12 -7.92 -27.33 19.82
CA SER A 12 -8.54 -27.16 18.52
C SER A 12 -8.30 -25.71 18.09
N ALA A 13 -7.20 -25.47 17.40
CA ALA A 13 -7.12 -24.32 16.52
C ALA A 13 -8.14 -24.57 15.42
N MET A 14 -9.36 -24.07 15.59
CA MET A 14 -10.22 -23.78 14.46
C MET A 14 -9.43 -22.80 13.60
N ALA A 15 -8.73 -23.33 12.60
CA ALA A 15 -8.45 -22.56 11.41
C ALA A 15 -9.83 -22.18 10.89
N ALA A 16 -10.28 -20.97 11.22
CA ALA A 16 -11.40 -20.36 10.55
C ALA A 16 -11.04 -20.45 9.06
N PHE A 17 -11.85 -21.17 8.29
CA PHE A 17 -11.78 -21.09 6.85
C PHE A 17 -12.03 -19.62 6.53
N ALA A 18 -10.96 -18.86 6.33
CA ALA A 18 -11.04 -17.49 5.89
C ALA A 18 -11.68 -17.55 4.52
N ASN A 19 -12.98 -17.25 4.45
CA ASN A 19 -13.63 -17.06 3.16
C ASN A 19 -12.87 -15.93 2.46
N ALA A 20 -12.49 -16.15 1.20
CA ALA A 20 -11.91 -15.10 0.40
C ALA A 20 -13.04 -14.37 -0.33
N ARG A 21 -13.01 -13.04 -0.33
CA ARG A 21 -13.90 -12.20 -1.14
C ARG A 21 -13.12 -11.51 -2.25
N GLU A 22 -13.77 -11.35 -3.40
CA GLU A 22 -13.21 -10.55 -4.49
C GLU A 22 -13.52 -9.08 -4.23
N ILE A 23 -12.54 -8.22 -4.47
CA ILE A 23 -12.71 -6.77 -4.51
C ILE A 23 -12.28 -6.24 -5.87
N THR A 24 -12.92 -5.18 -6.32
CA THR A 24 -12.46 -4.37 -7.45
C THR A 24 -12.02 -3.02 -6.91
N VAL A 25 -10.74 -2.68 -7.10
CA VAL A 25 -10.20 -1.36 -6.75
C VAL A 25 -10.18 -0.50 -8.00
N SER A 26 -10.76 0.70 -7.92
CA SER A 26 -10.80 1.69 -9.01
C SER A 26 -10.16 2.99 -8.54
N ILE A 27 -9.11 3.44 -9.21
CA ILE A 27 -8.44 4.74 -9.01
C ILE A 27 -8.74 5.59 -10.24
N GLY A 28 -9.60 6.59 -10.08
CA GLY A 28 -9.94 7.54 -11.14
C GLY A 28 -8.82 8.56 -11.36
N ALA A 29 -8.33 8.65 -12.60
CA ALA A 29 -7.38 9.69 -13.00
C ALA A 29 -7.97 11.10 -12.81
N GLY A 30 -7.24 11.96 -12.10
CA GLY A 30 -7.51 13.40 -12.05
C GLY A 30 -6.66 14.18 -13.06
N GLU A 31 -6.72 15.50 -13.00
CA GLU A 31 -5.98 16.41 -13.91
C GLU A 31 -4.46 16.25 -13.81
N GLY A 32 -3.96 15.87 -12.63
CA GLY A 32 -2.54 15.60 -12.37
C GLY A 32 -2.07 14.22 -12.82
N TRP A 33 -2.94 13.36 -13.38
CA TRP A 33 -2.59 11.98 -13.73
C TRP A 33 -1.66 11.90 -14.94
N LYS A 34 -0.34 11.89 -14.68
CA LYS A 34 0.71 11.83 -15.70
C LYS A 34 1.61 10.61 -15.52
N GLY A 35 0.98 9.45 -15.31
CA GLY A 35 1.68 8.20 -15.00
C GLY A 35 2.33 8.20 -13.62
N PRO A 36 1.54 8.45 -12.54
CA PRO A 36 2.06 8.49 -11.17
C PRO A 36 2.64 7.14 -10.72
N GLN A 37 3.51 7.20 -9.70
CA GLN A 37 3.83 6.03 -8.88
C GLN A 37 2.64 5.71 -7.97
N LEU A 38 2.31 4.42 -7.81
CA LEU A 38 1.19 3.97 -6.97
C LEU A 38 1.57 2.70 -6.23
N ALA A 39 1.10 2.58 -4.98
CA ALA A 39 0.99 1.31 -4.27
C ALA A 39 -0.39 1.18 -3.64
N VAL A 40 -0.92 -0.03 -3.64
CA VAL A 40 -2.15 -0.42 -2.95
C VAL A 40 -1.81 -1.62 -2.06
N TRP A 41 -2.10 -1.54 -0.78
CA TRP A 41 -1.82 -2.62 0.17
C TRP A 41 -2.88 -2.73 1.25
N LEU A 42 -2.85 -3.86 1.96
CA LEU A 42 -3.67 -4.13 3.12
C LEU A 42 -2.83 -4.06 4.39
N GLU A 43 -3.43 -3.51 5.43
CA GLU A 43 -3.01 -3.65 6.82
C GLU A 43 -4.14 -4.28 7.63
N ASP A 44 -3.81 -4.88 8.76
CA ASP A 44 -4.81 -5.25 9.75
C ASP A 44 -5.24 -4.05 10.61
N GLU A 45 -6.20 -4.27 11.51
CA GLU A 45 -6.72 -3.23 12.40
C GLU A 45 -5.68 -2.68 13.39
N GLN A 46 -4.54 -3.37 13.56
CA GLN A 46 -3.41 -2.90 14.39
C GLN A 46 -2.35 -2.15 13.56
N GLY A 47 -2.59 -1.94 12.27
CA GLY A 47 -1.66 -1.26 11.35
C GLY A 47 -0.47 -2.13 10.95
N ARG A 48 -0.56 -3.46 11.11
CA ARG A 48 0.47 -4.39 10.62
C ARG A 48 0.21 -4.66 9.15
N TYR A 49 1.28 -4.60 8.35
CA TYR A 49 1.23 -4.92 6.93
C TYR A 49 0.75 -6.36 6.72
N VAL A 50 -0.19 -6.56 5.79
CA VAL A 50 -0.73 -7.87 5.42
C VAL A 50 -0.20 -8.29 4.06
N LYS A 51 -0.48 -7.51 3.01
CA LYS A 51 0.01 -7.80 1.64
C LYS A 51 -0.11 -6.59 0.71
N THR A 52 0.68 -6.59 -0.36
CA THR A 52 0.56 -5.63 -1.45
C THR A 52 -0.42 -6.19 -2.49
N LEU A 53 -1.38 -5.36 -2.89
CA LEU A 53 -2.38 -5.69 -3.90
C LEU A 53 -1.98 -5.21 -5.29
N TYR A 54 -1.26 -4.09 -5.35
CA TYR A 54 -0.77 -3.49 -6.59
C TYR A 54 0.41 -2.57 -6.27
N VAL A 55 1.43 -2.56 -7.13
CA VAL A 55 2.46 -1.51 -7.11
C VAL A 55 2.93 -1.23 -8.53
N THR A 56 3.13 0.03 -8.89
CA THR A 56 3.59 0.35 -10.23
C THR A 56 5.00 -0.18 -10.43
N GLN A 57 5.30 -0.67 -11.63
CA GLN A 57 6.60 -1.26 -11.95
C GLN A 57 7.78 -0.27 -11.73
N LYS A 58 7.52 1.03 -11.92
CA LYS A 58 8.47 2.11 -11.60
C LYS A 58 8.77 2.22 -10.10
N ALA A 59 7.87 1.78 -9.23
CA ALA A 59 8.06 1.79 -7.78
C ALA A 59 8.52 0.43 -7.22
N SER A 60 8.30 -0.69 -7.91
CA SER A 60 8.56 -2.05 -7.41
C SER A 60 9.97 -2.58 -7.58
N GLY A 61 10.87 -1.85 -8.24
CA GLY A 61 12.28 -2.25 -8.38
C GLY A 61 12.63 -3.11 -9.62
N LEU A 62 11.66 -3.65 -10.36
CA LEU A 62 11.93 -4.68 -11.39
C LEU A 62 12.36 -4.16 -12.76
N SER A 63 12.19 -2.87 -13.08
CA SER A 63 12.65 -2.27 -14.34
C SER A 63 13.92 -1.41 -14.20
N TRP A 64 14.59 -1.43 -13.05
CA TRP A 64 15.72 -0.55 -12.79
C TRP A 64 17.07 -1.27 -12.83
N VAL A 65 17.33 -1.99 -13.93
CA VAL A 65 18.68 -2.50 -14.28
C VAL A 65 19.75 -1.38 -14.26
N PHE A 66 19.33 -0.10 -14.25
CA PHE A 66 20.18 1.09 -14.12
C PHE A 66 19.85 2.01 -12.92
N GLY A 67 19.04 1.59 -11.94
CA GLY A 67 18.75 2.36 -10.71
C GLY A 67 19.49 1.85 -9.46
N PRO A 68 19.52 2.61 -8.36
CA PRO A 68 20.16 2.17 -7.11
C PRO A 68 19.58 0.83 -6.62
N LYS A 69 20.44 -0.08 -6.15
CA LYS A 69 20.08 -1.45 -5.70
C LYS A 69 19.02 -1.49 -4.59
N GLU A 70 18.78 -0.37 -3.91
CA GLU A 70 17.87 -0.22 -2.78
C GLU A 70 16.45 0.20 -3.20
N GLY A 71 16.21 0.47 -4.49
CA GLY A 71 14.99 1.10 -4.98
C GLY A 71 14.99 2.61 -4.69
N ARG A 72 13.82 3.23 -4.78
CA ARG A 72 13.59 4.66 -4.47
C ARG A 72 12.59 4.77 -3.32
N PRO A 73 13.02 4.61 -2.06
CA PRO A 73 12.12 4.71 -0.90
C PRO A 73 11.38 6.06 -0.87
N GLU A 74 11.97 7.12 -1.44
CA GLU A 74 11.34 8.43 -1.57
C GLU A 74 10.11 8.43 -2.48
N SER A 75 9.95 7.43 -3.37
CA SER A 75 8.81 7.41 -4.30
C SER A 75 7.50 7.02 -3.62
N LEU A 76 7.51 6.07 -2.68
CA LEU A 76 6.33 5.58 -1.95
C LEU A 76 6.74 5.22 -0.51
N PRO A 77 7.12 6.22 0.30
CA PRO A 77 7.77 6.03 1.59
C PRO A 77 6.93 5.27 2.61
N VAL A 78 5.60 5.48 2.63
CA VAL A 78 4.72 4.84 3.62
C VAL A 78 4.59 3.35 3.31
N TRP A 79 4.27 3.00 2.07
CA TRP A 79 4.18 1.62 1.61
C TRP A 79 5.52 0.88 1.73
N TYR A 80 6.63 1.51 1.33
CA TYR A 80 7.95 0.89 1.35
C TYR A 80 8.36 0.51 2.78
N ASN A 81 8.11 1.40 3.76
CA ASN A 81 8.38 1.10 5.16
C ASN A 81 7.39 0.09 5.76
N ALA A 82 6.11 0.10 5.34
CA ALA A 82 5.13 -0.90 5.77
C ALA A 82 5.55 -2.31 5.31
N SER A 83 5.86 -2.48 4.03
CA SER A 83 6.26 -3.77 3.44
C SER A 83 7.58 -4.32 4.01
N LYS A 84 8.53 -3.45 4.38
CA LYS A 84 9.81 -3.86 5.00
C LYS A 84 9.74 -4.21 6.48
N ARG A 85 8.82 -3.61 7.23
CA ARG A 85 8.70 -3.89 8.69
C ARG A 85 8.30 -5.34 8.95
N ASP A 86 7.53 -5.95 8.04
CA ASP A 86 7.09 -7.33 8.21
C ASP A 86 8.07 -8.36 7.61
N SER A 87 8.81 -8.02 6.55
CA SER A 87 9.89 -8.90 6.05
C SER A 87 11.00 -9.14 7.09
N LYS A 88 11.25 -8.18 7.99
CA LYS A 88 12.15 -8.36 9.15
C LYS A 88 11.56 -9.24 10.27
N LYS A 89 10.23 -9.34 10.39
CA LYS A 89 9.55 -10.30 11.29
C LYS A 89 9.50 -11.71 10.69
N SER A 90 9.41 -11.81 9.37
CA SER A 90 9.38 -13.05 8.58
C SER A 90 10.78 -13.63 8.27
N ALA A 91 11.86 -13.06 8.82
CA ALA A 91 13.24 -13.54 8.61
C ALA A 91 13.53 -14.97 9.16
N ALA A 92 12.51 -15.68 9.67
CA ALA A 92 12.54 -17.13 9.93
C ALA A 92 11.99 -17.98 8.76
N SER A 93 11.51 -17.37 7.67
CA SER A 93 10.96 -18.06 6.50
C SER A 93 11.38 -17.40 5.17
N ASN A 94 12.38 -18.00 4.53
CA ASN A 94 12.73 -17.97 3.12
C ASN A 94 12.23 -16.78 2.25
N ASP A 95 13.17 -15.87 1.99
CA ASP A 95 13.15 -14.60 1.25
C ASP A 95 12.75 -14.67 -0.25
N SER A 96 12.23 -15.81 -0.74
CA SER A 96 11.82 -16.02 -2.14
C SER A 96 10.32 -15.85 -2.39
N ALA A 97 9.48 -15.96 -1.35
CA ALA A 97 8.03 -15.82 -1.48
C ALA A 97 7.59 -14.36 -1.64
N ASN A 98 8.21 -13.44 -0.90
CA ASN A 98 7.85 -12.01 -0.89
C ASN A 98 8.21 -11.32 -2.22
N LYS A 99 9.37 -11.67 -2.80
CA LYS A 99 9.76 -11.22 -4.15
C LYS A 99 8.80 -11.72 -5.24
N LYS A 100 8.33 -12.97 -5.12
CA LYS A 100 7.38 -13.59 -6.06
C LYS A 100 5.97 -13.00 -5.96
N GLU A 101 5.56 -12.56 -4.77
CA GLU A 101 4.28 -11.88 -4.53
C GLU A 101 4.29 -10.46 -5.12
N ILE A 102 5.41 -9.74 -4.98
CA ILE A 102 5.59 -8.42 -5.62
C ILE A 102 5.64 -8.55 -7.14
N ASP A 103 6.35 -9.55 -7.70
CA ASP A 103 6.41 -9.79 -9.15
C ASP A 103 5.01 -9.97 -9.78
N ALA A 104 4.07 -10.60 -9.05
CA ALA A 104 2.73 -10.90 -9.53
C ALA A 104 1.75 -9.70 -9.54
N VAL A 105 2.07 -8.60 -8.83
CA VAL A 105 1.17 -7.43 -8.65
C VAL A 105 1.68 -6.15 -9.33
N THR A 106 2.69 -6.28 -10.18
CA THR A 106 3.29 -5.13 -10.88
C THR A 106 2.66 -4.91 -12.25
N SER A 107 2.33 -3.66 -12.56
CA SER A 107 1.83 -3.28 -13.88
C SER A 107 2.20 -1.83 -14.21
N ALA A 108 2.06 -1.49 -15.49
CA ALA A 108 2.10 -0.09 -15.92
C ALA A 108 0.86 0.66 -15.41
N THR A 109 1.04 1.93 -15.02
CA THR A 109 -0.07 2.83 -14.72
C THR A 109 -0.81 3.17 -16.02
N PRO A 110 -2.10 2.79 -16.20
CA PRO A 110 -2.82 3.11 -17.43
C PRO A 110 -3.08 4.61 -17.55
N LYS A 111 -3.28 5.11 -18.77
CA LYS A 111 -3.46 6.56 -19.02
C LYS A 111 -4.76 7.15 -18.45
N GLY A 112 -5.78 6.33 -18.21
CA GLY A 112 -7.12 6.75 -17.80
C GLY A 112 -7.51 6.43 -16.34
N GLY A 113 -6.55 6.09 -15.50
CA GLY A 113 -6.80 5.56 -14.15
C GLY A 113 -6.36 4.09 -14.05
N LEU A 114 -6.65 3.47 -12.90
CA LEU A 114 -6.31 2.08 -12.64
C LEU A 114 -7.56 1.33 -12.16
N VAL A 115 -7.86 0.18 -12.75
CA VAL A 115 -8.89 -0.74 -12.24
C VAL A 115 -8.30 -2.14 -12.21
N PHE A 116 -8.38 -2.81 -11.06
CA PHE A 116 -7.95 -4.20 -10.94
C PHE A 116 -8.80 -4.96 -9.91
N LYS A 117 -8.82 -6.28 -10.05
CA LYS A 117 -9.50 -7.20 -9.14
C LYS A 117 -8.49 -7.94 -8.30
N GLN A 118 -8.81 -8.16 -7.02
CA GLN A 118 -8.01 -8.97 -6.11
C GLN A 118 -8.89 -9.79 -5.18
N LYS A 119 -8.38 -10.95 -4.76
CA LYS A 119 -8.99 -11.72 -3.67
C LYS A 119 -8.33 -11.33 -2.34
N ILE A 120 -9.15 -11.02 -1.35
CA ILE A 120 -8.73 -10.68 0.01
C ILE A 120 -9.47 -11.57 1.00
N ASP A 121 -8.94 -11.71 2.22
CA ASP A 121 -9.63 -12.43 3.27
C ASP A 121 -10.88 -11.63 3.68
N ASP A 122 -11.96 -12.33 4.05
CA ASP A 122 -13.23 -11.73 4.49
C ASP A 122 -13.17 -11.18 5.93
N GLY A 123 -11.98 -11.15 6.54
CA GLY A 123 -11.75 -10.50 7.83
C GLY A 123 -11.74 -8.97 7.75
N PRO A 124 -11.86 -8.26 8.90
CA PRO A 124 -11.68 -6.83 8.95
C PRO A 124 -10.23 -6.46 8.61
N CYS A 125 -10.07 -5.46 7.75
CA CYS A 125 -8.75 -4.95 7.36
C CYS A 125 -8.84 -3.48 6.98
N VAL A 126 -7.69 -2.86 6.72
CA VAL A 126 -7.55 -1.50 6.24
C VAL A 126 -6.88 -1.54 4.88
N ILE A 127 -7.51 -0.95 3.87
CA ILE A 127 -6.88 -0.74 2.56
C ILE A 127 -6.26 0.65 2.52
N LYS A 128 -5.05 0.72 1.97
CA LYS A 128 -4.34 1.98 1.75
C LYS A 128 -3.88 2.09 0.30
N VAL A 129 -3.87 3.33 -0.19
CA VAL A 129 -3.31 3.70 -1.48
C VAL A 129 -2.35 4.85 -1.29
N GLU A 130 -1.12 4.71 -1.76
CA GLU A 130 -0.14 5.79 -1.79
C GLU A 130 0.13 6.19 -3.24
N VAL A 131 0.12 7.50 -3.50
CA VAL A 131 0.29 8.08 -4.83
C VAL A 131 1.38 9.13 -4.80
N ASN A 132 2.26 9.11 -5.79
CA ASN A 132 3.29 10.12 -5.97
C ASN A 132 3.50 10.46 -7.45
N ALA A 133 4.02 11.64 -7.70
CA ALA A 133 4.45 12.09 -9.02
C ALA A 133 5.83 12.72 -8.92
N SER A 134 6.75 12.33 -9.81
CA SER A 134 8.05 12.99 -9.90
C SER A 134 7.95 14.34 -10.61
N PHE A 135 8.82 15.26 -10.21
CA PHE A 135 8.93 16.63 -10.71
C PHE A 135 7.69 17.50 -10.47
N ASP A 136 6.88 17.17 -9.47
CA ASP A 136 5.65 17.86 -9.10
C ASP A 136 5.93 19.05 -8.17
N TYR A 137 6.66 20.04 -8.68
CA TYR A 137 7.09 21.21 -7.92
C TYR A 137 6.02 22.30 -7.84
N ASN A 138 6.00 23.04 -6.73
CA ASN A 138 5.18 24.23 -6.56
C ASN A 138 5.95 25.33 -5.80
N SER A 139 5.22 26.33 -5.27
CA SER A 139 5.83 27.45 -4.54
C SER A 139 6.44 27.07 -3.18
N VAL A 140 5.96 25.98 -2.56
CA VAL A 140 6.43 25.46 -1.27
C VAL A 140 7.52 24.39 -1.49
N TRP A 141 7.28 23.44 -2.40
CA TRP A 141 8.23 22.38 -2.77
C TRP A 141 8.87 22.68 -4.12
N THR A 142 10.04 23.28 -4.03
CA THR A 142 10.86 23.70 -5.16
C THR A 142 11.94 22.67 -5.45
N LYS A 143 12.49 22.70 -6.67
CA LYS A 143 13.68 21.89 -7.05
C LYS A 143 14.84 21.96 -6.05
N LYS A 144 14.97 23.06 -5.29
CA LYS A 144 16.06 23.28 -4.34
C LYS A 144 15.85 22.58 -2.99
N ASN A 145 14.61 22.35 -2.57
CA ASN A 145 14.30 21.85 -1.23
C ASN A 145 13.53 20.51 -1.22
N SER A 146 13.15 19.98 -2.38
CA SER A 146 12.24 18.82 -2.44
C SER A 146 12.67 17.69 -3.39
N GLY A 147 13.94 17.69 -3.79
CA GLY A 147 14.53 16.61 -4.58
C GLY A 147 13.81 16.36 -5.92
N VAL A 148 13.79 15.11 -6.36
CA VAL A 148 13.22 14.71 -7.66
C VAL A 148 11.69 14.63 -7.62
N ASN A 149 11.08 14.42 -6.46
CA ASN A 149 9.63 14.28 -6.36
C ASN A 149 8.93 15.61 -6.56
N GLY A 150 9.39 16.67 -5.89
CA GLY A 150 8.56 17.86 -5.76
C GLY A 150 7.71 17.71 -4.50
N GLN A 151 6.40 17.72 -4.65
CA GLN A 151 5.47 17.52 -3.55
C GLN A 151 5.60 16.13 -2.89
N PRO A 152 5.27 16.02 -1.59
CA PRO A 152 5.15 14.72 -0.91
C PRO A 152 4.11 13.80 -1.55
N SER A 153 4.29 12.49 -1.39
CA SER A 153 3.26 11.50 -1.74
C SER A 153 1.99 11.71 -0.92
N LEU A 154 0.84 11.32 -1.45
CA LEU A 154 -0.44 11.34 -0.74
C LEU A 154 -0.91 9.93 -0.41
N VAL A 155 -1.46 9.75 0.79
CA VAL A 155 -1.97 8.48 1.28
C VAL A 155 -3.47 8.56 1.49
N TYR A 156 -4.18 7.63 0.87
CA TYR A 156 -5.62 7.44 1.00
C TYR A 156 -5.89 6.14 1.75
N GLN A 157 -6.96 6.09 2.54
CA GLN A 157 -7.28 4.94 3.38
C GLN A 157 -8.79 4.69 3.47
N ALA A 158 -9.14 3.42 3.68
CA ALA A 158 -10.45 3.02 4.18
C ALA A 158 -10.38 1.79 5.08
N SER A 159 -11.25 1.73 6.08
CA SER A 159 -11.51 0.50 6.84
C SER A 159 -12.51 -0.38 6.08
N LEU A 160 -12.19 -1.66 5.95
CA LEU A 160 -12.99 -2.67 5.26
C LEU A 160 -13.51 -3.69 6.29
N PRO A 161 -14.75 -3.53 6.80
CA PRO A 161 -15.36 -4.52 7.69
C PRO A 161 -15.51 -5.88 7.02
N ALA A 162 -15.57 -6.93 7.85
CA ALA A 162 -15.91 -8.28 7.40
C ALA A 162 -17.31 -8.31 6.77
N GLY A 163 -17.48 -9.04 5.66
CA GLY A 163 -18.78 -9.19 5.00
C GLY A 163 -19.36 -7.91 4.37
N LEU A 164 -18.58 -6.82 4.27
CA LEU A 164 -18.99 -5.60 3.57
C LEU A 164 -19.43 -5.92 2.12
N LYS A 165 -20.57 -5.33 1.72
CA LYS A 165 -21.11 -5.38 0.36
C LYS A 165 -21.24 -3.97 -0.19
N GLY A 166 -21.23 -3.84 -1.52
CA GLY A 166 -21.41 -2.55 -2.19
C GLY A 166 -20.09 -1.86 -2.51
N GLU A 167 -20.05 -0.55 -2.37
CA GLU A 167 -18.90 0.28 -2.74
C GLU A 167 -18.52 1.22 -1.60
N LEU A 168 -17.23 1.45 -1.44
CA LEU A 168 -16.68 2.35 -0.44
C LEU A 168 -15.56 3.19 -1.05
N ALA A 169 -15.57 4.49 -0.77
CA ALA A 169 -14.53 5.43 -1.20
C ALA A 169 -13.42 5.54 -0.16
N LEU A 170 -12.16 5.65 -0.60
CA LEU A 170 -11.04 5.96 0.30
C LEU A 170 -10.92 7.47 0.49
N GLU A 171 -10.52 7.86 1.70
CA GLU A 171 -10.32 9.26 2.08
C GLU A 171 -8.83 9.60 2.14
N LEU A 172 -8.48 10.84 1.80
CA LEU A 172 -7.12 11.35 1.99
C LEU A 172 -6.81 11.48 3.49
N VAL A 173 -5.83 10.73 3.98
CA VAL A 173 -5.47 10.71 5.42
C VAL A 173 -4.16 11.43 5.73
N GLY A 174 -3.36 11.77 4.72
CA GLY A 174 -2.14 12.55 4.89
C GLY A 174 -1.14 12.37 3.76
N SER A 175 0.11 12.75 4.04
CA SER A 175 1.24 12.61 3.12
C SER A 175 2.35 11.71 3.67
N GLY A 176 3.18 11.19 2.78
CA GLY A 176 4.45 10.56 3.14
C GLY A 176 5.56 11.57 3.42
N SER A 177 6.73 11.09 3.85
CA SER A 177 7.95 11.90 3.94
C SER A 177 8.46 12.24 2.54
N ILE A 178 8.96 13.46 2.35
CA ILE A 178 9.34 13.95 1.02
C ILE A 178 10.55 13.22 0.41
N ASP A 179 11.45 12.77 1.27
CA ASP A 179 12.75 12.18 0.98
C ASP A 179 12.82 10.69 1.36
N GLY A 180 11.73 10.13 1.87
CA GLY A 180 11.71 8.75 2.36
C GLY A 180 12.40 8.52 3.71
N SER A 181 12.68 9.59 4.47
CA SER A 181 13.30 9.51 5.80
C SER A 181 12.48 8.71 6.82
N ASP A 182 11.16 8.66 6.66
CA ASP A 182 10.26 7.88 7.51
C ASP A 182 9.12 7.20 6.73
N GLY A 183 8.41 6.29 7.42
CA GLY A 183 7.23 5.59 6.92
C GLY A 183 5.92 6.00 7.60
N MET A 184 5.85 7.23 8.11
CA MET A 184 4.69 7.77 8.82
C MET A 184 3.72 8.46 7.86
N ILE A 185 2.44 8.51 8.25
CA ILE A 185 1.43 9.32 7.56
C ILE A 185 1.35 10.66 8.29
N HIS A 186 1.79 11.71 7.63
CA HIS A 186 1.74 13.08 8.13
C HIS A 186 0.39 13.70 7.80
N LYS A 187 -0.44 14.00 8.81
CA LYS A 187 -1.81 14.50 8.59
C LYS A 187 -1.87 15.87 7.91
N ASN A 188 -0.82 16.67 8.08
CA ASN A 188 -0.79 18.00 7.49
C ASN A 188 -0.48 17.90 5.99
N VAL A 189 -1.38 18.41 5.16
CA VAL A 189 -1.26 18.50 3.70
C VAL A 189 -1.29 19.96 3.22
N ASP A 190 -0.96 20.90 4.10
CA ASP A 190 -0.85 22.33 3.80
C ASP A 190 0.25 22.58 2.77
N GLY A 191 -0.01 23.50 1.85
CA GLY A 191 0.86 23.81 0.73
C GLY A 191 0.68 22.86 -0.47
N ILE A 192 0.19 21.62 -0.27
CA ILE A 192 0.03 20.62 -1.34
C ILE A 192 -1.08 21.08 -2.28
N ASP A 193 -0.77 21.22 -3.57
CA ASP A 193 -1.66 21.63 -4.65
C ASP A 193 -1.81 20.54 -5.73
N SER A 194 -0.96 20.50 -6.77
CA SER A 194 -1.10 19.60 -7.92
C SER A 194 -1.05 18.12 -7.55
N ALA A 195 -0.39 17.72 -6.46
CA ALA A 195 -0.44 16.33 -6.01
C ALA A 195 -1.87 15.90 -5.62
N LYS A 196 -2.70 16.80 -5.08
CA LYS A 196 -4.11 16.52 -4.76
C LYS A 196 -4.98 16.31 -5.99
N THR A 197 -4.53 16.74 -7.17
CA THR A 197 -5.27 16.59 -8.42
C THR A 197 -4.86 15.34 -9.20
N ILE A 198 -3.87 14.57 -8.72
CA ILE A 198 -3.44 13.33 -9.37
C ILE A 198 -4.60 12.32 -9.41
N VAL A 199 -5.27 12.14 -8.28
CA VAL A 199 -6.37 11.20 -8.13
C VAL A 199 -7.68 11.94 -7.95
N ARG A 200 -8.66 11.63 -8.80
CA ARG A 200 -10.01 12.18 -8.68
C ARG A 200 -10.81 11.50 -7.57
N ARG A 201 -10.73 10.16 -7.51
CA ARG A 201 -11.46 9.32 -6.54
C ARG A 201 -10.84 7.92 -6.49
N ILE A 202 -10.95 7.26 -5.35
CA ILE A 202 -10.58 5.85 -5.19
C ILE A 202 -11.76 5.11 -4.57
N ASP A 203 -12.17 4.03 -5.22
CA ASP A 203 -13.30 3.21 -4.81
C ASP A 203 -12.93 1.74 -4.72
N VAL A 204 -13.51 1.06 -3.74
CA VAL A 204 -13.44 -0.39 -3.57
C VAL A 204 -14.84 -0.96 -3.64
N LYS A 205 -15.05 -1.89 -4.56
CA LYS A 205 -16.32 -2.60 -4.74
C LYS A 205 -16.19 -4.07 -4.37
N PHE A 206 -17.19 -4.60 -3.69
CA PHE A 206 -17.32 -5.99 -3.23
C PHE A 206 -18.37 -6.76 -4.03
#